data_AF-A0A944GSN2-F1
#
_entry.id   AF-A0A944GSN2-F1
#
_cell.length_a   1.000
_cell.length_b   1.000
_cell.length_c   1.000
_cell.angle_alpha   90.00
_cell.angle_beta   90.00
_cell.angle_gamma   90.00
#
_symmetry.space_group_name_H-M   'P 1'
#
loop_
_entity.id
_entity.type
_entity.pdbx_description
1 polymer ?
#
loop_
_entity_poly.entity_id
_entity_poly.type
_entity_poly.pdbx_seq_one_letter_code
_entity_poly.pdbx_strand_id
1 'polypeptide(L)'
;MFDTPVYKILAPNDTGAARGHQAGIVIPAAIEDFFPDVIGTITGESPTADVPVAAELVVDGRSVARVETRYQYQTWGGTRSPERRLTNSLGPLRNAANPHDMVLFSRDPEKPDLMKLTLLRAGSAEYEEIIDKNPTERWGVVPGLPQPVSNRDIRNAQDAIEALNAGEFALFDNERPVLETPVRKKARNSAFRKNLIRAYGTSCMASGDLLETPDGLFNLDAAHIVPVESGGSDDVRNGLLFGKDVHWAFDKGLFSIDDDYEIIVSTFATTSVNCELVKRLDGNTLVSPVGPLIAHLDALRWHRDNRFLG
;
A
#
# COMPACT_ATOMS: atom_id res chain seq x y z
N MET A 1 -1.63 -6.88 2.58
CA MET A 1 -0.91 -7.65 3.63
C MET A 1 -0.21 -6.64 4.53
N PHE A 2 -0.27 -6.81 5.86
CA PHE A 2 0.42 -5.88 6.77
C PHE A 2 1.95 -5.91 6.54
N ASP A 3 2.57 -4.72 6.46
CA ASP A 3 4.01 -4.55 6.35
C ASP A 3 4.72 -4.76 7.70
N THR A 4 6.06 -4.76 7.70
CA THR A 4 6.85 -4.80 8.93
C THR A 4 6.38 -3.73 9.92
N PRO A 5 6.23 -4.05 11.22
CA PRO A 5 5.83 -3.04 12.18
C PRO A 5 6.92 -2.01 12.49
N VAL A 6 6.47 -0.81 12.84
CA VAL A 6 7.22 0.08 13.73
C VAL A 6 6.74 -0.11 15.16
N TYR A 7 7.56 0.26 16.14
CA TYR A 7 7.22 0.09 17.56
C TYR A 7 7.30 1.40 18.33
N LYS A 8 6.62 1.40 19.48
CA LYS A 8 6.77 2.41 20.51
C LYS A 8 6.62 1.79 21.90
N ILE A 9 7.53 2.11 22.81
CA ILE A 9 7.40 1.84 24.24
C ILE A 9 6.44 2.87 24.84
N LEU A 10 5.39 2.39 25.50
CA LEU A 10 4.33 3.21 26.09
C LEU A 10 4.85 3.99 27.31
N ALA A 11 4.60 5.30 27.32
CA ALA A 11 4.70 6.12 28.50
C ALA A 11 3.43 5.95 29.37
N PRO A 12 3.45 6.35 30.66
CA PRO A 12 2.28 6.25 31.53
C PRO A 12 1.00 6.85 30.91
N ASN A 13 1.12 8.00 30.24
CA ASN A 13 -0.01 8.69 29.61
C ASN A 13 -0.59 7.98 28.39
N ASP A 14 0.11 7.01 27.81
CA ASP A 14 -0.40 6.23 26.68
C ASP A 14 -1.34 5.10 27.13
N THR A 15 -1.32 4.75 28.42
CA THR A 15 -2.06 3.62 28.99
C THR A 15 -3.40 4.04 29.59
N GLY A 16 -4.24 3.06 29.94
CA GLY A 16 -5.49 3.30 30.68
C GLY A 16 -5.29 3.82 32.10
N ALA A 17 -4.06 3.83 32.63
CA ALA A 17 -3.75 4.26 33.99
C ALA A 17 -3.65 5.80 34.16
N ALA A 18 -3.64 6.57 33.07
CA ALA A 18 -3.49 8.02 33.12
C ALA A 18 -4.73 8.73 33.70
N ARG A 19 -4.53 9.62 34.67
CA ARG A 19 -5.60 10.51 35.17
C ARG A 19 -5.75 11.72 34.25
N GLY A 20 -6.93 11.89 33.64
CA GLY A 20 -7.26 13.01 32.77
C GLY A 20 -7.57 12.60 31.33
N HIS A 21 -8.35 13.43 30.62
CA HIS A 21 -8.95 13.16 29.31
C HIS A 21 -7.96 12.99 28.13
N GLN A 22 -6.66 12.76 28.36
CA GLN A 22 -5.73 12.40 27.29
C GLN A 22 -5.95 10.93 26.92
N ALA A 23 -7.02 10.68 26.18
CA ALA A 23 -7.41 9.36 25.71
C ALA A 23 -6.68 9.02 24.41
N GLY A 24 -5.49 8.43 24.48
CA GLY A 24 -4.80 7.94 23.29
C GLY A 24 -3.39 7.43 23.51
N ILE A 25 -2.71 7.15 22.39
CA ILE A 25 -1.29 6.83 22.32
C ILE A 25 -0.63 7.93 21.49
N VAL A 26 0.37 8.62 22.04
CA VAL A 26 1.16 9.63 21.32
C VAL A 26 2.03 8.95 20.27
N ILE A 27 2.09 9.47 19.05
CA ILE A 27 2.92 8.94 17.98
C ILE A 27 4.14 9.88 17.79
N PRO A 28 5.37 9.40 18.03
CA PRO A 28 6.58 10.19 17.83
C PRO A 28 6.78 10.59 16.36
N ALA A 29 7.31 11.80 16.14
CA ALA A 29 7.58 12.30 14.79
C ALA A 29 8.54 11.41 14.00
N ALA A 30 9.44 10.69 14.67
CA ALA A 30 10.37 9.77 14.03
C ALA A 30 9.71 8.56 13.34
N ILE A 31 8.46 8.23 13.69
CA ILE A 31 7.73 7.09 13.09
C ILE A 31 6.42 7.52 12.41
N GLU A 32 6.15 8.83 12.30
CA GLU A 32 4.86 9.33 11.81
C GLU A 32 4.59 9.03 10.33
N ASP A 33 5.65 8.90 9.52
CA ASP A 33 5.55 8.55 8.10
C ASP A 33 5.05 7.10 7.89
N PHE A 34 4.91 6.30 8.95
CA PHE A 34 4.31 4.96 8.93
C PHE A 34 2.85 4.94 9.39
N PHE A 35 2.21 6.10 9.47
CA PHE A 35 0.78 6.26 9.78
C PHE A 35 0.09 6.99 8.62
N PRO A 36 -1.25 6.98 8.53
CA PRO A 36 -1.99 7.71 7.50
C PRO A 36 -1.60 9.19 7.42
N ASP A 37 -1.61 9.74 6.21
CA ASP A 37 -1.49 11.18 6.06
C ASP A 37 -2.72 11.88 6.65
N VAL A 38 -2.50 12.90 7.47
CA VAL A 38 -3.57 13.71 8.03
C VAL A 38 -3.87 14.85 7.05
N ILE A 39 -5.04 14.80 6.42
CA ILE A 39 -5.50 15.82 5.47
C ILE A 39 -6.54 16.69 6.17
N GLY A 40 -6.31 18.00 6.21
CA GLY A 40 -7.26 18.95 6.79
C GLY A 40 -6.66 20.33 7.02
N THR A 41 -7.53 21.34 7.05
CA THR A 41 -7.14 22.71 7.35
C THR A 41 -7.07 22.91 8.85
N ILE A 42 -5.93 23.34 9.36
CA ILE A 42 -5.73 23.64 10.78
C ILE A 42 -5.74 25.16 10.94
N THR A 43 -6.57 25.63 11.86
CA THR A 43 -6.67 27.05 12.20
C THR A 43 -6.55 27.22 13.71
N GLY A 44 -6.44 28.46 14.20
CA GLY A 44 -6.50 28.73 15.64
C GLY A 44 -7.82 28.23 16.27
N GLU A 45 -8.92 28.27 15.51
CA GLU A 45 -10.25 27.84 15.94
C GLU A 45 -10.48 26.32 15.78
N SER A 46 -9.77 25.69 14.85
CA SER A 46 -9.77 24.25 14.60
C SER A 46 -8.34 23.72 14.67
N PRO A 47 -7.77 23.57 15.88
CA PRO A 47 -6.35 23.26 16.06
C PRO A 47 -6.02 21.77 15.82
N THR A 48 -6.98 20.97 15.37
CA THR A 48 -6.85 19.53 15.16
C THR A 48 -7.34 19.16 13.77
N ALA A 49 -6.53 18.39 13.04
CA ALA A 49 -6.98 17.62 11.88
C ALA A 49 -6.88 16.13 12.24
N ASP A 50 -7.81 15.31 11.75
CA ASP A 50 -7.76 13.87 11.95
C ASP A 50 -8.31 13.08 10.77
N VAL A 51 -7.94 11.80 10.74
CA VAL A 51 -8.45 10.82 9.78
C VAL A 51 -8.89 9.56 10.53
N PRO A 52 -9.99 8.91 10.10
CA PRO A 52 -10.40 7.63 10.65
C PRO A 52 -9.38 6.54 10.30
N VAL A 53 -9.18 5.59 11.20
CA VAL A 53 -8.29 4.45 11.02
C VAL A 53 -9.00 3.20 11.50
N ALA A 54 -9.17 2.22 10.62
CA ALA A 54 -9.61 0.89 11.00
C ALA A 54 -8.44 0.15 11.66
N ALA A 55 -8.62 -0.36 12.87
CA ALA A 55 -7.57 -1.03 13.62
C ALA A 55 -8.01 -2.39 14.16
N GLU A 56 -7.21 -3.42 13.91
CA GLU A 56 -7.24 -4.65 14.69
C GLU A 56 -6.36 -4.50 15.93
N LEU A 57 -6.94 -4.67 17.12
CA LEU A 57 -6.23 -4.61 18.39
C LEU A 57 -5.90 -6.03 18.85
N VAL A 58 -4.61 -6.29 19.10
CA VAL A 58 -4.09 -7.60 19.53
C VAL A 58 -3.41 -7.46 20.88
N VAL A 59 -3.79 -8.31 21.83
CA VAL A 59 -3.20 -8.39 23.17
C VAL A 59 -2.91 -9.84 23.48
N ASP A 60 -1.69 -10.14 23.95
CA ASP A 60 -1.26 -11.48 24.33
C ASP A 60 -1.52 -12.52 23.20
N GLY A 61 -1.23 -12.11 21.96
CA GLY A 61 -1.38 -12.94 20.74
C GLY A 61 -2.82 -13.13 20.24
N ARG A 62 -3.82 -12.48 20.86
CA ARG A 62 -5.24 -12.63 20.50
C ARG A 62 -5.86 -11.32 20.04
N SER A 63 -6.67 -11.38 19.00
CA SER A 63 -7.51 -10.24 18.57
C SER A 63 -8.54 -9.96 19.66
N VAL A 64 -8.48 -8.78 20.27
CA VAL A 64 -9.39 -8.36 21.35
C VAL A 64 -10.50 -7.43 20.85
N ALA A 65 -10.27 -6.72 19.75
CA ALA A 65 -11.28 -5.89 19.11
C ALA A 65 -10.88 -5.52 17.66
N ARG A 66 -11.88 -5.24 16.82
CA ARG A 66 -11.73 -4.44 15.61
C ARG A 66 -12.46 -3.12 15.83
N VAL A 67 -11.76 -2.00 15.63
CA VAL A 67 -12.26 -0.68 16.02
C VAL A 67 -12.03 0.34 14.92
N GLU A 68 -12.81 1.40 14.93
CA GLU A 68 -12.49 2.64 14.23
C GLU A 68 -11.88 3.62 15.25
N THR A 69 -10.58 3.85 15.10
CA THR A 69 -9.78 4.82 15.89
C THR A 69 -9.52 6.07 15.03
N ARG A 70 -8.90 7.10 15.60
CA ARG A 70 -8.60 8.35 14.88
C ARG A 70 -7.12 8.65 14.98
N TYR A 71 -6.47 8.91 13.84
CA TYR A 71 -5.13 9.45 13.80
C TYR A 71 -5.20 10.96 13.66
N GLN A 72 -4.72 11.68 14.68
CA GLN A 72 -4.89 13.12 14.80
C GLN A 72 -3.55 13.82 14.76
N TYR A 73 -3.51 15.00 14.15
CA TYR A 73 -2.45 15.99 14.31
C TYR A 73 -3.02 17.21 15.04
N GLN A 74 -2.46 17.52 16.21
CA GLN A 74 -2.95 18.54 17.13
C GLN A 74 -1.90 19.62 17.32
N THR A 75 -2.25 20.86 17.04
CA THR A 75 -1.38 22.04 17.21
C THR A 75 -1.63 22.80 18.52
N TRP A 76 -2.68 22.42 19.25
CA TRP A 76 -3.06 23.05 20.53
C TRP A 76 -3.29 24.56 20.44
N GLY A 77 -3.68 25.06 19.27
CA GLY A 77 -3.84 26.50 19.04
C GLY A 77 -2.54 27.28 19.27
N GLY A 78 -1.37 26.62 19.13
CA GLY A 78 -0.05 27.21 19.35
C GLY A 78 0.41 27.27 20.81
N THR A 79 -0.38 26.78 21.76
CA THR A 79 -0.02 26.84 23.21
C THR A 79 1.05 25.83 23.62
N ARG A 80 1.29 24.79 22.81
CA ARG A 80 2.38 23.83 22.99
C ARG A 80 2.81 23.27 21.64
N SER A 81 3.91 22.52 21.65
CA SER A 81 4.41 21.82 20.47
C SER A 81 3.32 20.92 19.86
N PRO A 82 3.14 20.94 18.53
CA PRO A 82 2.23 20.04 17.87
C PRO A 82 2.60 18.57 18.11
N GLU A 83 1.59 17.71 18.18
CA GLU A 83 1.78 16.28 18.40
C GLU A 83 0.82 15.46 17.53
N ARG A 84 1.22 14.23 17.22
CA ARG A 84 0.35 13.24 16.58
C ARG A 84 -0.09 12.20 17.58
N ARG A 85 -1.34 11.73 17.48
CA ARG A 85 -1.86 10.70 18.39
C ARG A 85 -2.87 9.79 17.70
N LEU A 86 -2.90 8.53 18.14
CA LEU A 86 -4.08 7.68 17.97
C LEU A 86 -5.02 7.86 19.15
N THR A 87 -6.29 8.14 18.89
CA THR A 87 -7.32 8.40 19.91
C THR A 87 -8.64 7.72 19.53
N ASN A 88 -9.60 7.67 20.46
CA ASN A 88 -10.89 6.99 20.28
C ASN A 88 -10.78 5.45 20.16
N SER A 89 -11.72 4.73 20.79
CA SER A 89 -11.86 3.26 20.69
C SER A 89 -10.65 2.39 21.02
N LEU A 90 -9.55 2.94 21.57
CA LEU A 90 -8.35 2.18 21.96
C LEU A 90 -8.43 1.54 23.35
N GLY A 91 -9.56 1.68 24.05
CA GLY A 91 -9.76 1.16 25.41
C GLY A 91 -9.37 -0.31 25.58
N PRO A 92 -9.78 -1.24 24.70
CA PRO A 92 -9.43 -2.67 24.82
C PRO A 92 -7.92 -2.94 24.88
N LEU A 93 -7.10 -2.16 24.16
CA LEU A 93 -5.63 -2.29 24.20
C LEU A 93 -5.03 -1.47 25.35
N ARG A 94 -5.42 -0.20 25.50
CA ARG A 94 -4.84 0.72 26.50
C ARG A 94 -5.10 0.28 27.93
N ASN A 95 -6.28 -0.26 28.21
CA ASN A 95 -6.65 -0.73 29.55
C ASN A 95 -5.92 -2.02 29.94
N ALA A 96 -5.46 -2.80 28.94
CA ALA A 96 -4.63 -3.97 29.18
C ALA A 96 -3.15 -3.60 29.39
N ALA A 97 -2.69 -2.48 28.84
CA ALA A 97 -1.28 -2.07 28.84
C ALA A 97 -0.80 -1.46 30.16
N ASN A 98 0.45 -1.75 30.51
CA ASN A 98 1.20 -1.09 31.58
C ASN A 98 2.21 -0.07 31.01
N PRO A 99 2.67 0.90 31.82
CA PRO A 99 3.82 1.72 31.44
C PRO A 99 5.01 0.80 31.11
N HIS A 100 5.78 1.16 30.08
CA HIS A 100 6.91 0.39 29.54
C HIS A 100 6.57 -0.84 28.70
N ASP A 101 5.29 -1.25 28.60
CA ASP A 101 4.86 -2.17 27.54
C ASP A 101 5.12 -1.53 26.16
N MET A 102 5.19 -2.34 25.11
CA MET A 102 5.44 -1.90 23.74
C MET A 102 4.21 -2.13 22.87
N VAL A 103 3.93 -1.22 21.95
CA VAL A 103 2.96 -1.46 20.88
C VAL A 103 3.70 -1.53 19.54
N LEU A 104 3.43 -2.60 18.80
CA LEU A 104 3.80 -2.75 17.40
C LEU A 104 2.66 -2.21 16.53
N PHE A 105 2.98 -1.33 15.59
CA PHE A 105 2.07 -0.74 14.62
C PHE A 105 2.40 -1.30 13.24
N SER A 106 1.54 -2.16 12.72
CA SER A 106 1.61 -2.65 11.34
C SER A 106 0.51 -1.99 10.52
N ARG A 107 0.78 -1.68 9.25
CA ARG A 107 -0.21 -1.13 8.31
C ARG A 107 -0.21 -1.88 7.00
N ASP A 108 -1.30 -1.80 6.26
CA ASP A 108 -1.29 -2.20 4.86
C ASP A 108 -0.79 -1.02 3.99
N PRO A 109 0.32 -1.14 3.23
CA PRO A 109 0.77 -0.06 2.35
C PRO A 109 -0.22 0.30 1.24
N GLU A 110 -1.05 -0.66 0.82
CA GLU A 110 -2.11 -0.44 -0.18
C GLU A 110 -3.33 0.24 0.44
N LYS A 111 -3.51 0.09 1.76
CA LYS A 111 -4.64 0.63 2.51
C LYS A 111 -4.15 1.24 3.84
N PRO A 112 -3.55 2.45 3.78
CA PRO A 112 -2.79 3.01 4.89
C PRO A 112 -3.62 3.27 6.15
N ASP A 113 -4.93 3.46 6.00
CA ASP A 113 -5.94 3.62 7.05
C ASP A 113 -6.36 2.30 7.72
N LEU A 114 -5.84 1.15 7.26
CA LEU A 114 -6.00 -0.16 7.91
C LEU A 114 -4.72 -0.53 8.68
N MET A 115 -4.85 -0.68 10.00
CA MET A 115 -3.73 -0.98 10.89
C MET A 115 -3.98 -2.20 11.79
N LYS A 116 -2.90 -2.80 12.26
CA LYS A 116 -2.87 -3.76 13.37
C LYS A 116 -1.98 -3.19 14.47
N LEU A 117 -2.54 -3.12 15.67
CA LEU A 117 -1.84 -2.69 16.88
C LEU A 117 -1.67 -3.90 17.79
N THR A 118 -0.43 -4.32 18.02
CA THR A 118 -0.11 -5.49 18.87
C THR A 118 0.60 -5.05 20.13
N LEU A 119 0.03 -5.34 21.29
CA LEU A 119 0.65 -5.07 22.59
C LEU A 119 1.63 -6.21 22.94
N LEU A 120 2.89 -5.84 23.19
CA LEU A 120 3.91 -6.69 23.77
C LEU A 120 4.19 -6.25 25.21
N ARG A 121 4.20 -7.23 26.12
CA ARG A 121 4.50 -7.00 27.54
C ARG A 121 5.98 -6.75 27.73
N ALA A 122 6.35 -5.78 28.56
CA ALA A 122 7.73 -5.65 29.02
C ALA A 122 8.21 -6.97 29.66
N GLY A 123 9.43 -7.42 29.35
CA GLY A 123 9.96 -8.70 29.82
C GLY A 123 9.57 -9.93 28.99
N SER A 124 8.71 -9.79 27.96
CA SER A 124 8.41 -10.91 27.06
C SER A 124 9.61 -11.21 26.15
N ALA A 125 9.75 -12.45 25.67
CA ALA A 125 10.87 -12.81 24.80
C ALA A 125 10.96 -11.93 23.53
N GLU A 126 9.82 -11.63 22.90
CA GLU A 126 9.74 -10.75 21.73
C GLU A 126 10.11 -9.29 22.08
N TYR A 127 9.71 -8.81 23.26
CA TYR A 127 10.08 -7.47 23.74
C TYR A 127 11.60 -7.37 23.96
N GLU A 128 12.18 -8.33 24.68
CA GLU A 128 13.62 -8.34 24.97
C GLU A 128 14.45 -8.44 23.69
N GLU A 129 14.02 -9.22 22.69
CA GLU A 129 14.73 -9.29 21.41
C GLU A 129 14.82 -7.93 20.69
N ILE A 130 13.76 -7.12 20.79
CA ILE A 130 13.72 -5.78 20.18
C ILE A 130 14.61 -4.81 20.97
N ILE A 131 14.52 -4.83 22.30
CA ILE A 131 15.27 -3.93 23.18
C ILE A 131 16.76 -4.25 23.20
N ASP A 132 17.16 -5.52 23.18
CA ASP A 132 18.58 -5.92 23.13
C ASP A 132 19.29 -5.36 21.90
N LYS A 133 18.58 -5.26 20.77
CA LYS A 133 19.09 -4.69 19.52
C LYS A 133 19.01 -3.16 19.48
N ASN A 134 18.21 -2.54 20.34
CA ASN A 134 17.92 -1.10 20.39
C ASN A 134 17.78 -0.59 21.85
N PRO A 135 18.82 -0.68 22.71
CA PRO A 135 18.66 -0.52 24.16
C PRO A 135 18.30 0.91 24.60
N THR A 136 18.57 1.91 23.76
CA THR A 136 18.32 3.33 24.05
C THR A 136 17.08 3.89 23.36
N GLU A 137 16.55 3.19 22.35
CA GLU A 137 15.46 3.69 21.53
C GLU A 137 14.10 3.33 22.15
N ARG A 138 13.22 4.33 22.24
CA ARG A 138 11.86 4.13 22.74
C ARG A 138 10.83 3.93 21.65
N TRP A 139 11.22 4.06 20.39
CA TRP A 139 10.40 3.88 19.21
C TRP A 139 11.30 3.70 17.98
N GLY A 140 10.76 3.12 16.91
CA GLY A 140 11.49 2.99 15.65
C GLY A 140 11.02 1.81 14.82
N VAL A 141 11.83 1.44 13.84
CA VAL A 141 11.65 0.20 13.06
C VAL A 141 12.14 -0.97 13.90
N VAL A 142 11.40 -2.09 13.86
CA VAL A 142 11.80 -3.32 14.54
C VAL A 142 13.11 -3.89 13.93
N PRO A 143 14.19 -4.06 14.70
CA PRO A 143 15.48 -4.53 14.19
C PRO A 143 15.43 -5.96 13.66
N GLY A 144 16.22 -6.23 12.62
CA GLY A 144 16.32 -7.57 12.03
C GLY A 144 15.15 -7.96 11.13
N LEU A 145 14.11 -7.13 11.04
CA LEU A 145 13.03 -7.28 10.07
C LEU A 145 13.28 -6.42 8.81
N PRO A 146 12.69 -6.78 7.65
CA PRO A 146 12.74 -5.94 6.46
C PRO A 146 12.21 -4.53 6.77
N GLN A 147 12.88 -3.49 6.27
CA GLN A 147 12.44 -2.12 6.49
C GLN A 147 11.00 -1.91 5.97
N PRO A 148 10.11 -1.27 6.76
CA PRO A 148 8.78 -0.91 6.30
C PRO A 148 8.84 0.22 5.27
N VAL A 149 7.82 0.28 4.43
CA VAL A 149 7.66 1.36 3.47
C VAL A 149 6.97 2.53 4.17
N SER A 150 7.55 3.73 4.06
CA SER A 150 6.95 4.95 4.59
C SER A 150 6.02 5.62 3.56
N ASN A 151 5.08 6.46 4.00
CA ASN A 151 4.27 7.26 3.06
C ASN A 151 5.14 8.20 2.22
N ARG A 152 6.24 8.69 2.80
CA ARG A 152 7.21 9.51 2.06
C ARG A 152 7.83 8.72 0.91
N ASP A 153 8.19 7.46 1.11
CA ASP A 153 8.73 6.61 0.02
C ASP A 153 7.71 6.44 -1.10
N ILE A 154 6.44 6.21 -0.73
CA ILE A 154 5.35 6.07 -1.71
C ILE A 154 5.12 7.40 -2.45
N ARG A 155 5.07 8.54 -1.75
CA ARG A 155 4.91 9.86 -2.37
C ARG A 155 6.03 10.17 -3.34
N ASN A 156 7.29 9.97 -2.93
CA ASN A 156 8.44 10.17 -3.81
C ASN A 156 8.36 9.30 -5.06
N ALA A 157 7.89 8.06 -4.93
CA ALA A 157 7.67 7.17 -6.07
C ALA A 157 6.49 7.62 -6.95
N GLN A 158 5.42 8.15 -6.35
CA GLN A 158 4.30 8.73 -7.10
C GLN A 158 4.74 9.96 -7.90
N ASP A 159 5.47 10.89 -7.27
CA ASP A 159 5.99 12.10 -7.93
C ASP A 159 6.90 11.73 -9.12
N ALA A 160 7.73 10.69 -8.97
CA ALA A 160 8.56 10.18 -10.06
C ALA A 160 7.74 9.62 -11.23
N ILE A 161 6.68 8.88 -10.95
CA ILE A 161 5.77 8.34 -11.98
C ILE A 161 4.96 9.46 -12.64
N GLU A 162 4.49 10.44 -11.87
CA GLU A 162 3.78 11.60 -12.43
C GLU A 162 4.68 12.43 -13.35
N ALA A 163 5.94 12.63 -12.97
CA ALA A 163 6.93 13.28 -13.82
C ALA A 163 7.21 12.49 -15.12
N LEU A 164 7.28 11.16 -15.03
CA LEU A 164 7.44 10.27 -16.19
C LEU A 164 6.24 10.36 -17.14
N ASN A 165 5.02 10.28 -16.60
CA ASN A 165 3.77 10.33 -17.35
C ASN A 165 3.54 11.70 -18.03
N ALA A 166 4.08 12.79 -17.46
CA ALA A 166 4.00 14.12 -18.04
C ALA A 166 4.92 14.30 -19.27
N GLY A 167 5.91 13.41 -19.45
CA GLY A 167 6.83 13.41 -20.58
C GLY A 167 6.35 12.58 -21.79
N GLU A 168 7.24 12.47 -22.78
CA GLU A 168 7.07 11.50 -23.87
C GLU A 168 7.00 10.07 -23.33
N PHE A 169 6.30 9.19 -24.05
CA PHE A 169 6.18 7.80 -23.63
C PHE A 169 7.56 7.13 -23.57
N ALA A 170 7.90 6.61 -22.39
CA ALA A 170 9.10 5.83 -22.17
C ALA A 170 8.74 4.34 -22.11
N LEU A 171 9.15 3.58 -23.12
CA LEU A 171 8.93 2.12 -23.13
C LEU A 171 9.80 1.40 -22.08
N PHE A 172 11.05 1.85 -21.92
CA PHE A 172 12.02 1.27 -21.01
C PHE A 172 12.52 2.31 -20.00
N ASP A 173 12.80 1.87 -18.77
CA ASP A 173 13.45 2.67 -17.72
C ASP A 173 14.95 2.37 -17.70
N ASN A 174 15.71 3.16 -18.47
CA ASN A 174 17.17 3.04 -18.59
C ASN A 174 17.91 3.58 -17.35
N GLU A 175 17.23 4.31 -16.47
CA GLU A 175 17.80 4.88 -15.25
C GLU A 175 17.53 4.01 -14.01
N ARG A 176 16.80 2.90 -14.18
CA ARG A 176 16.51 1.97 -13.09
C ARG A 176 17.82 1.44 -12.48
N PRO A 177 18.02 1.56 -11.15
CA PRO A 177 19.19 0.98 -10.51
C PRO A 177 19.22 -0.54 -10.68
N VAL A 178 20.41 -1.08 -10.99
CA VAL A 178 20.63 -2.53 -11.08
C VAL A 178 20.29 -3.24 -9.76
N LEU A 179 20.50 -2.57 -8.63
CA LEU A 179 20.15 -3.06 -7.30
C LEU A 179 19.13 -2.13 -6.65
N GLU A 180 17.87 -2.55 -6.66
CA GLU A 180 16.76 -1.87 -5.98
C GLU A 180 16.58 -2.42 -4.56
N THR A 181 16.43 -1.53 -3.56
CA THR A 181 16.12 -1.97 -2.19
C THR A 181 14.68 -2.49 -2.10
N PRO A 182 14.37 -3.44 -1.20
CA PRO A 182 13.00 -3.94 -1.03
C PRO A 182 11.98 -2.83 -0.74
N VAL A 183 12.37 -1.80 0.00
CA VAL A 183 11.53 -0.62 0.30
C VAL A 183 11.20 0.15 -0.96
N ARG A 184 12.22 0.49 -1.77
CA ARG A 184 12.03 1.24 -3.02
C ARG A 184 11.15 0.47 -3.99
N LYS A 185 11.37 -0.85 -4.12
CA LYS A 185 10.55 -1.73 -4.95
C LYS A 185 9.09 -1.74 -4.51
N LYS A 186 8.82 -1.93 -3.21
CA LYS A 186 7.44 -1.90 -2.68
C LYS A 186 6.78 -0.53 -2.88
N ALA A 187 7.50 0.56 -2.62
CA ALA A 187 7.00 1.92 -2.81
C ALA A 187 6.64 2.19 -4.29
N ARG A 188 7.52 1.82 -5.21
CA ARG A 188 7.32 1.92 -6.67
C ARG A 188 6.13 1.11 -7.14
N ASN A 189 6.02 -0.15 -6.74
CA ASN A 189 4.88 -1.00 -7.09
C ASN A 189 3.56 -0.42 -6.56
N SER A 190 3.54 0.10 -5.32
CA SER A 190 2.37 0.76 -4.75
C SER A 190 2.00 2.03 -5.51
N ALA A 191 2.99 2.87 -5.84
CA ALA A 191 2.80 4.10 -6.59
C ALA A 191 2.30 3.84 -8.03
N PHE A 192 2.88 2.87 -8.73
CA PHE A 192 2.47 2.47 -10.08
C PHE A 192 1.02 1.99 -10.09
N ARG A 193 0.69 1.10 -9.15
CA ARG A 193 -0.68 0.62 -8.97
C ARG A 193 -1.68 1.74 -8.68
N LYS A 194 -1.35 2.67 -7.77
CA LYS A 194 -2.22 3.81 -7.45
C LYS A 194 -2.45 4.71 -8.67
N ASN A 195 -1.41 4.96 -9.47
CA ASN A 195 -1.52 5.75 -10.69
C ASN A 195 -2.38 5.06 -11.75
N LEU A 196 -2.23 3.74 -11.93
CA LEU A 196 -3.09 2.97 -12.81
C LEU A 196 -4.56 3.00 -12.37
N ILE A 197 -4.85 2.80 -11.07
CA ILE A 197 -6.23 2.91 -10.57
C ILE A 197 -6.80 4.31 -10.81
N ARG A 198 -6.00 5.36 -10.63
CA ARG A 198 -6.42 6.74 -10.91
C ARG A 198 -6.71 6.96 -12.40
N ALA A 199 -5.96 6.32 -13.29
CA ALA A 199 -6.11 6.46 -14.73
C ALA A 199 -7.27 5.61 -15.29
N TYR A 200 -7.42 4.38 -14.80
CA TYR A 200 -8.26 3.33 -15.41
C TYR A 200 -9.49 2.95 -14.58
N GLY A 201 -9.56 3.39 -13.32
CA GLY A 201 -10.61 2.98 -12.39
C GLY A 201 -10.29 1.67 -11.67
N THR A 202 -11.32 1.00 -11.16
CA THR A 202 -11.19 -0.14 -10.24
C THR A 202 -11.68 -1.47 -10.82
N SER A 203 -11.87 -1.57 -12.14
CA SER A 203 -12.27 -2.81 -12.81
C SER A 203 -11.12 -3.45 -13.60
N CYS A 204 -11.21 -4.76 -13.81
CA CYS A 204 -10.33 -5.50 -14.69
C CYS A 204 -10.53 -5.00 -16.13
N MET A 205 -9.46 -4.52 -16.78
CA MET A 205 -9.56 -3.94 -18.11
C MET A 205 -9.92 -4.97 -19.19
N ALA A 206 -9.61 -6.25 -18.96
CA ALA A 206 -9.90 -7.31 -19.93
C ALA A 206 -11.32 -7.89 -19.79
N SER A 207 -11.79 -8.10 -18.56
CA SER A 207 -13.09 -8.76 -18.31
C SER A 207 -14.20 -7.80 -17.90
N GLY A 208 -13.88 -6.58 -17.47
CA GLY A 208 -14.82 -5.63 -16.86
C GLY A 208 -15.18 -5.92 -15.41
N ASP A 209 -14.75 -7.06 -14.86
CA ASP A 209 -15.12 -7.48 -13.50
C ASP A 209 -14.46 -6.62 -12.42
N LEU A 210 -15.19 -6.40 -11.32
CA LEU A 210 -14.70 -5.80 -10.09
C LEU A 210 -15.06 -6.75 -8.93
N LEU A 211 -14.03 -7.26 -8.25
CA LEU A 211 -14.18 -8.00 -7.00
C LEU A 211 -13.62 -7.16 -5.86
N GLU A 212 -14.46 -6.88 -4.87
CA GLU A 212 -14.12 -6.05 -3.72
C GLU A 212 -14.42 -6.75 -2.39
N THR A 213 -13.64 -6.41 -1.36
CA THR A 213 -13.94 -6.79 0.02
C THR A 213 -14.77 -5.69 0.71
N PRO A 214 -15.51 -5.99 1.80
CA PRO A 214 -16.25 -4.98 2.55
C PRO A 214 -15.39 -3.84 3.09
N ASP A 215 -14.09 -4.10 3.27
CA ASP A 215 -13.15 -3.09 3.70
C ASP A 215 -12.55 -2.30 2.52
N GLY A 216 -12.91 -2.58 1.26
CA GLY A 216 -12.50 -1.76 0.10
C GLY A 216 -11.17 -2.15 -0.52
N LEU A 217 -10.76 -3.42 -0.41
CA LEU A 217 -9.67 -3.98 -1.19
C LEU A 217 -10.22 -4.53 -2.50
N PHE A 218 -9.50 -4.29 -3.61
CA PHE A 218 -9.87 -4.77 -4.94
C PHE A 218 -8.96 -5.92 -5.39
N ASN A 219 -9.53 -6.95 -6.01
CA ASN A 219 -8.77 -8.04 -6.63
C ASN A 219 -8.16 -7.63 -7.97
N LEU A 220 -7.38 -6.55 -7.97
CA LEU A 220 -6.67 -6.06 -9.15
C LEU A 220 -5.18 -6.03 -8.88
N ASP A 221 -4.42 -6.41 -9.89
CA ASP A 221 -2.99 -6.20 -9.97
C ASP A 221 -2.69 -5.14 -11.02
N ALA A 222 -1.56 -4.45 -10.82
CA ALA A 222 -0.95 -3.61 -11.83
C ALA A 222 -0.01 -4.47 -12.67
N ALA A 223 -0.45 -4.79 -13.89
CA ALA A 223 0.32 -5.55 -14.85
C ALA A 223 1.17 -4.60 -15.69
N HIS A 224 2.48 -4.83 -15.75
CA HIS A 224 3.32 -4.18 -16.74
C HIS A 224 3.15 -4.86 -18.09
N ILE A 225 2.98 -4.08 -19.16
CA ILE A 225 2.92 -4.59 -20.53
C ILE A 225 4.32 -5.06 -20.97
N VAL A 226 5.32 -4.20 -20.80
CA VAL A 226 6.74 -4.58 -20.80
C VAL A 226 7.18 -4.83 -19.37
N PRO A 227 7.49 -6.07 -18.97
CA PRO A 227 7.82 -6.38 -17.58
C PRO A 227 9.08 -5.66 -17.08
N VAL A 228 9.11 -5.42 -15.77
CA VAL A 228 10.24 -4.80 -15.07
C VAL A 228 11.54 -5.59 -15.29
N GLU A 229 11.48 -6.93 -15.31
CA GLU A 229 12.68 -7.75 -15.58
C GLU A 229 13.22 -7.62 -17.01
N SER A 230 12.40 -7.08 -17.93
CA SER A 230 12.78 -6.76 -19.30
C SER A 230 13.13 -5.28 -19.48
N GLY A 231 13.27 -4.53 -18.38
CA GLY A 231 13.60 -3.11 -18.38
C GLY A 231 12.41 -2.18 -18.59
N GLY A 232 11.17 -2.69 -18.59
CA GLY A 232 9.98 -1.87 -18.82
C GLY A 232 9.79 -0.76 -17.79
N SER A 233 9.34 0.40 -18.23
CA SER A 233 9.16 1.57 -17.37
C SER A 233 7.94 1.45 -16.44
N ASP A 234 7.87 2.31 -15.43
CA ASP A 234 6.66 2.49 -14.60
C ASP A 234 5.74 3.60 -15.16
N ASP A 235 5.84 3.90 -16.45
CA ASP A 235 4.90 4.78 -17.14
C ASP A 235 3.52 4.11 -17.13
N VAL A 236 2.46 4.86 -16.80
CA VAL A 236 1.08 4.33 -16.77
C VAL A 236 0.67 3.75 -18.12
N ARG A 237 1.20 4.30 -19.22
CA ARG A 237 0.97 3.82 -20.58
C ARG A 237 1.69 2.47 -20.86
N ASN A 238 2.61 2.05 -19.99
CA ASN A 238 3.19 0.69 -19.97
C ASN A 238 2.47 -0.24 -18.96
N GLY A 239 1.31 0.16 -18.44
CA GLY A 239 0.57 -0.60 -17.45
C GLY A 239 -0.87 -0.90 -17.84
N LEU A 240 -1.43 -1.95 -17.24
CA LEU A 240 -2.83 -2.37 -17.31
C LEU A 240 -3.31 -2.82 -15.92
N LEU A 241 -4.61 -2.76 -15.67
CA LEU A 241 -5.22 -3.33 -14.47
C LEU A 241 -5.95 -4.61 -14.79
N PHE A 242 -5.55 -5.70 -14.15
CA PHE A 242 -6.15 -7.01 -14.37
C PHE A 242 -6.52 -7.68 -13.06
N GLY A 243 -7.57 -8.50 -13.09
CA GLY A 243 -7.80 -9.49 -12.03
C GLY A 243 -6.62 -10.46 -11.96
N LYS A 244 -6.31 -11.00 -10.79
CA LYS A 244 -5.09 -11.83 -10.58
C LYS A 244 -4.90 -12.97 -11.58
N ASP A 245 -5.98 -13.70 -11.89
CA ASP A 245 -5.92 -14.81 -12.86
C ASP A 245 -5.72 -14.30 -14.30
N VAL A 246 -6.33 -13.16 -14.64
CA VAL A 246 -6.15 -12.49 -15.93
C VAL A 246 -4.73 -11.95 -16.06
N HIS A 247 -4.19 -11.33 -15.01
CA HIS A 247 -2.82 -10.85 -14.95
C HIS A 247 -1.83 -11.99 -15.18
N TRP A 248 -1.99 -13.09 -14.46
CA TRP A 248 -1.15 -14.26 -14.64
C TRP A 248 -1.23 -14.79 -16.08
N ALA A 249 -2.42 -14.86 -16.67
CA ALA A 249 -2.59 -15.32 -18.04
C ALA A 249 -1.90 -14.39 -19.06
N PHE A 250 -1.95 -13.08 -18.84
CA PHE A 250 -1.27 -12.07 -19.66
C PHE A 250 0.25 -12.25 -19.58
N ASP A 251 0.81 -12.31 -18.37
CA ASP A 251 2.25 -12.50 -18.14
C ASP A 251 2.80 -13.81 -18.75
N LYS A 252 1.96 -14.83 -18.85
CA LYS A 252 2.29 -16.12 -19.49
C LYS A 252 2.04 -16.14 -21.00
N GLY A 253 1.63 -15.02 -21.59
CA GLY A 253 1.41 -14.88 -23.02
C GLY A 253 0.21 -15.67 -23.53
N LEU A 254 -0.73 -16.05 -22.65
CA LEU A 254 -1.92 -16.80 -23.07
C LEU A 254 -2.87 -15.93 -23.90
N PHE A 255 -2.82 -14.62 -23.71
CA PHE A 255 -3.46 -13.61 -24.56
C PHE A 255 -2.57 -12.37 -24.67
N SER A 256 -2.88 -11.49 -25.62
CA SER A 256 -2.32 -10.16 -25.76
C SER A 256 -3.40 -9.18 -26.23
N ILE A 257 -3.02 -7.93 -26.45
CA ILE A 257 -3.90 -6.90 -27.02
C ILE A 257 -3.29 -6.44 -28.35
N ASP A 258 -4.11 -6.30 -29.38
CA ASP A 258 -3.71 -5.84 -30.71
C ASP A 258 -3.66 -4.30 -30.83
N ASP A 259 -3.48 -3.77 -32.05
CA ASP A 259 -3.37 -2.32 -32.29
C ASP A 259 -4.73 -1.60 -32.25
N ASP A 260 -5.84 -2.34 -32.34
CA ASP A 260 -7.22 -1.83 -32.22
C ASP A 260 -7.76 -1.99 -30.78
N TYR A 261 -6.86 -2.36 -29.84
CA TYR A 261 -7.17 -2.66 -28.45
C TYR A 261 -8.11 -3.87 -28.27
N GLU A 262 -8.18 -4.77 -29.25
CA GLU A 262 -8.89 -6.04 -29.11
C GLU A 262 -7.99 -7.09 -28.47
N ILE A 263 -8.59 -7.92 -27.62
CA ILE A 263 -7.90 -9.02 -26.97
C ILE A 263 -7.78 -10.18 -27.95
N ILE A 264 -6.55 -10.63 -28.15
CA ILE A 264 -6.21 -11.79 -28.99
C ILE A 264 -5.69 -12.94 -28.12
N VAL A 265 -6.24 -14.13 -28.32
CA VAL A 265 -5.88 -15.31 -27.51
C VAL A 265 -4.92 -16.23 -28.27
N SER A 266 -3.94 -16.79 -27.55
CA SER A 266 -2.97 -17.73 -28.12
C SER A 266 -3.65 -19.00 -28.64
N THR A 267 -3.13 -19.59 -29.72
CA THR A 267 -3.69 -20.83 -30.29
C THR A 267 -3.76 -21.97 -29.25
N PHE A 268 -2.78 -22.04 -28.35
CA PHE A 268 -2.79 -22.98 -27.23
C PHE A 268 -3.99 -22.75 -26.31
N ALA A 269 -4.22 -21.51 -25.88
CA ALA A 269 -5.33 -21.19 -24.98
C ALA A 269 -6.69 -21.41 -25.65
N THR A 270 -6.83 -21.16 -26.96
CA THR A 270 -8.07 -21.42 -27.71
C THR A 270 -8.44 -22.90 -27.75
N THR A 271 -7.44 -23.78 -27.82
CA THR A 271 -7.66 -25.24 -27.94
C THR A 271 -7.68 -25.97 -26.60
N SER A 272 -6.99 -25.45 -25.58
CA SER A 272 -6.89 -26.06 -24.25
C SER A 272 -8.19 -25.96 -23.46
N VAL A 273 -8.70 -27.09 -22.95
CA VAL A 273 -9.88 -27.12 -22.06
C VAL A 273 -9.66 -26.42 -20.71
N ASN A 274 -8.40 -26.16 -20.34
CA ASN A 274 -8.04 -25.53 -19.06
C ASN A 274 -7.95 -24.00 -19.14
N CYS A 275 -8.22 -23.41 -20.31
CA CYS A 275 -8.05 -21.98 -20.58
C CYS A 275 -9.37 -21.23 -20.76
N GLU A 276 -10.49 -21.77 -20.25
CA GLU A 276 -11.84 -21.19 -20.42
C GLU A 276 -11.94 -19.73 -19.95
N LEU A 277 -11.19 -19.33 -18.93
CA LEU A 277 -11.13 -17.93 -18.50
C LEU A 277 -10.62 -17.02 -19.61
N VAL A 278 -9.54 -17.41 -20.28
CA VAL A 278 -8.88 -16.62 -21.33
C VAL A 278 -9.68 -16.65 -22.62
N LYS A 279 -10.28 -17.79 -22.98
CA LYS A 279 -11.12 -17.92 -24.18
C LYS A 279 -12.30 -16.95 -24.19
N ARG A 280 -12.91 -16.68 -23.02
CA ARG A 280 -14.02 -15.72 -22.90
C ARG A 280 -13.60 -14.28 -23.16
N LEU A 281 -12.29 -14.00 -23.16
CA LEU A 281 -11.75 -12.67 -23.44
C LEU A 281 -11.52 -12.45 -24.95
N ASP A 282 -11.48 -13.51 -25.75
CA ASP A 282 -11.11 -13.44 -27.17
C ASP A 282 -12.06 -12.53 -27.95
N GLY A 283 -11.50 -11.58 -28.69
CA GLY A 283 -12.25 -10.58 -29.46
C GLY A 283 -12.94 -9.49 -28.64
N ASN A 284 -12.82 -9.50 -27.30
CA ASN A 284 -13.33 -8.38 -26.51
C ASN A 284 -12.40 -7.18 -26.66
N THR A 285 -12.96 -5.98 -26.78
CA THR A 285 -12.20 -4.74 -26.68
C THR A 285 -11.79 -4.48 -25.24
N LEU A 286 -10.51 -4.17 -25.03
CA LEU A 286 -9.97 -3.76 -23.75
C LEU A 286 -10.72 -2.52 -23.25
N VAL A 287 -11.18 -2.56 -22.00
CA VAL A 287 -11.74 -1.38 -21.33
C VAL A 287 -10.61 -0.38 -21.11
N SER A 288 -10.53 0.62 -21.98
CA SER A 288 -9.51 1.66 -21.96
C SER A 288 -10.14 2.99 -21.51
N PRO A 289 -9.45 3.81 -20.70
CA PRO A 289 -9.99 5.13 -20.36
C PRO A 289 -10.02 6.03 -21.59
N VAL A 290 -10.88 7.05 -21.55
CA VAL A 290 -10.78 8.18 -22.48
C VAL A 290 -9.76 9.16 -21.89
N GLY A 291 -8.58 9.29 -22.50
CA GLY A 291 -7.58 10.25 -22.02
C GLY A 291 -6.18 10.05 -22.60
N PRO A 292 -5.20 10.86 -22.14
CA PRO A 292 -3.83 10.82 -22.66
C PRO A 292 -2.99 9.65 -22.14
N LEU A 293 -3.45 8.94 -21.11
CA LEU A 293 -2.71 7.87 -20.42
C LEU A 293 -3.22 6.47 -20.79
N ILE A 294 -3.65 6.25 -22.04
CA ILE A 294 -4.00 4.90 -22.52
C ILE A 294 -2.74 4.04 -22.71
N ALA A 295 -2.89 2.72 -22.62
CA ALA A 295 -1.82 1.77 -22.91
C ALA A 295 -1.19 2.06 -24.29
N HIS A 296 0.13 2.24 -24.34
CA HIS A 296 0.79 2.66 -25.57
C HIS A 296 0.93 1.49 -26.55
N LEU A 297 0.69 1.75 -27.85
CA LEU A 297 0.77 0.73 -28.89
C LEU A 297 2.16 0.06 -28.96
N ASP A 298 3.24 0.82 -28.74
CA ASP A 298 4.59 0.24 -28.73
C ASP A 298 4.81 -0.75 -27.59
N ALA A 299 4.18 -0.53 -26.42
CA ALA A 299 4.22 -1.50 -25.34
C ALA A 299 3.44 -2.77 -25.72
N LEU A 300 2.23 -2.60 -26.26
CA LEU A 300 1.39 -3.72 -26.69
C LEU A 300 2.07 -4.55 -27.79
N ARG A 301 2.70 -3.90 -28.76
CA ARG A 301 3.53 -4.52 -29.80
C ARG A 301 4.68 -5.30 -29.19
N TRP A 302 5.42 -4.69 -28.25
CA TRP A 302 6.51 -5.38 -27.55
C TRP A 302 6.00 -6.66 -26.87
N HIS A 303 4.86 -6.60 -26.17
CA HIS A 303 4.28 -7.78 -25.52
C HIS A 303 3.94 -8.88 -26.54
N ARG A 304 3.32 -8.51 -27.67
CA ARG A 304 3.04 -9.46 -28.77
C ARG A 304 4.30 -10.10 -29.33
N ASP A 305 5.38 -9.34 -29.48
CA ASP A 305 6.62 -9.83 -30.09
C ASP A 305 7.50 -10.66 -29.13
N ASN A 306 7.34 -10.49 -27.81
CA ASN A 306 8.29 -11.04 -26.82
C ASN A 306 7.66 -11.98 -25.79
N ARG A 307 6.33 -11.91 -25.55
CA ARG A 307 5.65 -12.68 -24.50
C ARG A 307 4.52 -13.54 -25.04
N PHE A 308 3.74 -13.02 -25.97
CA PHE A 308 2.56 -13.69 -26.51
C PHE A 308 2.91 -15.04 -27.16
N LEU A 309 2.13 -16.07 -26.86
CA LEU A 309 2.31 -17.43 -27.39
C LEU A 309 1.49 -17.65 -28.68
N GLY A 310 1.53 -16.67 -29.59
CA GLY A 310 0.78 -16.67 -30.85
C GLY A 310 1.64 -16.64 -32.09
#